data_AF-K9BIA3-F1
#
_entry.id   AF-K9BIA3-F1
#
_cell.length_a   1.000
_cell.length_b   1.000
_cell.length_c   1.000
_cell.angle_alpha   90.00
_cell.angle_beta   90.00
_cell.angle_gamma   90.00
#
_symmetry.space_group_name_H-M   'P 1'
#
loop_
_entity.id
_entity.type
_entity.pdbx_description
1 polymer ?
#
loop_
_entity_poly.entity_id
_entity_poly.type
_entity_poly.pdbx_seq_one_letter_code
_entity_poly.pdbx_strand_id
1 'polypeptide(L)'
;MEKKKVITVPEKLKAMKPQARWEWFDRQKEILREAAKTGTKAEFTPELTEAFMYMADIDNLKYCEMVTMHHNAIVVAASALIESDFDNARDWLLNLVEQADEVAWQMYSNAQEFYDRNQLNWPDSVEDHQKNIAQSKVKTKEDREKFDIWYEQNINPLLKSGSPSHNVNFPV
;
A
#
# COMPACT_ATOMS: atom_id res chain seq x y z
N MET A 1 -11.05 29.17 1.87
CA MET A 1 -10.59 28.40 0.70
C MET A 1 -9.10 28.64 0.56
N GLU A 2 -8.28 27.76 1.13
CA GLU A 2 -6.86 27.75 0.79
C GLU A 2 -6.73 27.38 -0.68
N LYS A 3 -6.05 28.22 -1.45
CA LYS A 3 -5.77 27.94 -2.85
C LYS A 3 -4.92 26.66 -2.86
N LYS A 4 -5.42 25.59 -3.51
CA LYS A 4 -4.66 24.38 -3.82
C LYS A 4 -3.33 24.86 -4.40
N LYS A 5 -2.22 24.68 -3.68
CA LYS A 5 -0.89 25.15 -4.11
C LYS A 5 -0.56 24.37 -5.37
N VAL A 6 -0.70 25.01 -6.54
CA VAL A 6 -0.33 24.39 -7.81
C VAL A 6 1.17 24.22 -7.77
N ILE A 7 1.65 22.99 -7.55
CA ILE A 7 3.08 22.70 -7.54
C ILE A 7 3.56 22.77 -8.99
N THR A 8 4.05 23.92 -9.39
CA THR A 8 4.63 24.12 -10.72
C THR A 8 6.02 23.52 -10.77
N VAL A 9 6.31 22.75 -11.83
CA VAL A 9 7.67 22.23 -12.09
C VAL A 9 8.67 23.40 -12.09
N PRO A 10 9.73 23.39 -11.26
CA PRO A 10 10.76 24.42 -11.26
C PRO A 10 11.46 24.55 -12.62
N GLU A 11 11.87 25.76 -13.00
CA GLU A 11 12.47 26.05 -14.33
C GLU A 11 13.65 25.14 -14.66
N LYS A 12 14.53 24.91 -13.68
CA LYS A 12 15.66 23.97 -13.80
C LYS A 12 15.23 22.60 -14.31
N LEU A 13 14.09 22.10 -13.84
CA LEU A 13 13.57 20.77 -14.18
C LEU A 13 12.74 20.78 -15.46
N LYS A 14 12.13 21.92 -15.84
CA LYS A 14 11.35 22.04 -17.08
C LYS A 14 12.20 21.72 -18.32
N ALA A 15 13.47 22.14 -18.31
CA ALA A 15 14.41 21.87 -19.40
C ALA A 15 14.86 20.39 -19.47
N MET A 16 14.59 19.58 -18.45
CA MET A 16 15.01 18.19 -18.37
C MET A 16 13.87 17.23 -18.75
N LYS A 17 14.23 16.13 -19.45
CA LYS A 17 13.33 14.98 -19.65
C LYS A 17 13.05 14.29 -18.30
N PRO A 18 11.91 13.60 -18.13
CA PRO A 18 11.53 12.97 -16.86
C PRO A 18 12.62 12.11 -16.23
N GLN A 19 13.24 11.20 -17.00
CA GLN A 19 14.32 10.34 -16.50
C GLN A 19 15.55 11.14 -16.03
N ALA A 20 15.93 12.17 -16.78
CA ALA A 20 17.07 13.03 -16.44
C ALA A 20 16.85 13.82 -15.15
N ARG A 21 15.59 14.08 -14.75
CA ARG A 21 15.28 14.73 -13.46
C ARG A 21 15.62 13.80 -12.28
N TRP A 22 15.30 12.51 -12.41
CA TRP A 22 15.62 11.51 -11.39
C TRP A 22 17.13 11.28 -11.29
N GLU A 23 17.82 11.14 -12.42
CA GLU A 23 19.28 11.02 -12.45
C GLU A 23 19.97 12.25 -11.84
N TRP A 24 19.45 13.45 -12.14
CA TRP A 24 19.94 14.68 -11.53
C TRP A 24 19.71 14.69 -10.01
N PHE A 25 18.51 14.30 -9.55
CA PHE A 25 18.15 14.24 -8.13
C PHE A 25 19.02 13.25 -7.36
N ASP A 26 19.24 12.05 -7.91
CA ASP A 26 20.14 11.04 -7.34
C ASP A 26 21.57 11.55 -7.23
N ARG A 27 22.05 12.25 -8.27
CA ARG A 27 23.36 12.91 -8.22
C ARG A 27 23.45 13.98 -7.14
N GLN A 28 22.39 14.78 -6.91
CA GLN A 28 22.39 15.76 -5.82
C GLN A 28 22.42 15.08 -4.44
N LYS A 29 21.66 13.99 -4.25
CA LYS A 29 21.71 13.18 -3.03
C LYS A 29 23.12 12.65 -2.76
N GLU A 30 23.82 12.20 -3.79
CA GLU A 30 25.19 11.69 -3.65
C GLU A 30 26.20 12.78 -3.28
N ILE A 31 26.11 13.95 -3.90
CA ILE A 31 26.94 15.12 -3.52
C ILE A 31 26.74 15.47 -2.04
N LEU A 32 25.50 15.47 -1.56
CA LEU A 32 25.17 15.74 -0.16
C LEU A 32 25.73 14.68 0.79
N ARG A 33 25.64 13.40 0.43
CA ARG A 33 26.21 12.30 1.22
C ARG A 33 27.72 12.39 1.31
N GLU A 34 28.40 12.65 0.20
CA GLU A 34 29.86 12.77 0.18
C GLU A 34 30.32 14.00 0.97
N ALA A 35 29.59 15.12 0.87
CA ALA A 35 29.86 16.30 1.68
C ALA A 35 29.75 16.00 3.19
N ALA A 36 28.68 15.31 3.59
CA ALA A 36 28.49 14.89 4.98
C ALA A 36 29.59 13.92 5.46
N LYS A 37 29.99 12.96 4.63
CA LYS A 37 31.04 11.99 4.93
C LYS A 37 32.43 12.62 5.07
N THR A 38 32.73 13.62 4.23
CA THR A 38 34.04 14.28 4.21
C THR A 38 34.11 15.52 5.11
N GLY A 39 33.00 15.89 5.76
CA GLY A 39 32.92 17.11 6.58
C GLY A 39 33.05 18.39 5.76
N THR A 40 32.76 18.32 4.46
CA THR A 40 32.82 19.47 3.55
C THR A 40 31.45 20.12 3.40
N LYS A 41 31.44 21.41 3.02
CA LYS A 41 30.21 22.15 2.78
C LYS A 41 29.73 21.89 1.35
N ALA A 42 28.44 21.63 1.17
CA ALA A 42 27.77 21.67 -0.13
C ALA A 42 27.00 22.98 -0.26
N GLU A 43 27.24 23.73 -1.33
CA GLU A 43 26.54 25.00 -1.60
C GLU A 43 25.34 24.78 -2.52
N PHE A 44 24.19 25.32 -2.13
CA PHE A 44 22.95 25.28 -2.92
C PHE A 44 22.49 26.69 -3.24
N THR A 45 22.30 26.97 -4.53
CA THR A 45 21.60 28.17 -4.96
C THR A 45 20.10 28.04 -4.68
N PRO A 46 19.35 29.15 -4.56
CA PRO A 46 17.89 29.07 -4.39
C PRO A 46 17.19 28.22 -5.44
N GLU A 47 17.61 28.32 -6.71
CA GLU A 47 17.08 27.52 -7.83
C GLU A 47 17.37 26.02 -7.67
N LEU A 48 18.57 25.65 -7.21
CA LEU A 48 18.92 24.26 -6.94
C LEU A 48 18.10 23.70 -5.77
N THR A 49 17.95 24.49 -4.71
CA THR A 49 17.15 24.10 -3.55
C THR A 49 15.69 23.89 -3.94
N GLU A 50 15.09 24.81 -4.70
CA GLU A 50 13.70 24.68 -5.16
C GLU A 50 13.49 23.41 -5.99
N ALA A 51 14.38 23.15 -6.96
CA ALA A 51 14.34 21.94 -7.78
C ALA A 51 14.52 20.66 -6.95
N PHE A 52 15.41 20.69 -5.96
CA PHE A 52 15.68 19.55 -5.09
C PHE A 52 14.48 19.23 -4.21
N MET A 53 13.90 20.25 -3.57
CA MET A 53 12.72 20.10 -2.71
C MET A 53 11.52 19.59 -3.52
N TYR A 54 11.31 20.11 -4.73
CA TYR A 54 10.26 19.62 -5.63
C TYR A 54 10.42 18.11 -5.94
N MET A 55 11.63 17.66 -6.28
CA MET A 55 11.86 16.23 -6.53
C MET A 55 11.71 15.39 -5.27
N ALA A 56 12.13 15.89 -4.10
CA ALA A 56 11.96 15.20 -2.82
C ALA A 56 10.48 15.03 -2.45
N ASP A 57 9.64 16.05 -2.69
CA ASP A 57 8.19 15.96 -2.46
C ASP A 57 7.54 14.92 -3.39
N ILE A 58 7.95 14.87 -4.66
CA ILE A 58 7.48 13.85 -5.62
C ILE A 58 7.94 12.45 -5.23
N ASP A 59 9.21 12.29 -4.83
CA ASP A 59 9.77 11.00 -4.40
C ASP A 59 8.96 10.43 -3.22
N ASN A 60 8.64 11.28 -2.24
CA ASN A 60 7.83 10.90 -1.10
C ASN A 60 6.38 10.55 -1.49
N LEU A 61 5.77 11.31 -2.40
CA LEU A 61 4.43 10.97 -2.91
C LEU A 61 4.45 9.66 -3.69
N LYS A 62 5.46 9.42 -4.54
CA LYS A 62 5.62 8.17 -5.30
C LYS A 62 5.76 6.95 -4.39
N TYR A 63 6.48 7.11 -3.27
CA TYR A 63 6.53 6.08 -2.24
C TYR A 63 5.14 5.78 -1.64
N CYS A 64 4.36 6.82 -1.31
CA CYS A 64 3.00 6.67 -0.79
C CYS A 64 2.05 6.01 -1.80
N GLU A 65 2.13 6.38 -3.08
CA GLU A 65 1.39 5.76 -4.19
C GLU A 65 1.75 4.27 -4.33
N MET A 66 3.03 3.91 -4.21
CA MET A 66 3.49 2.52 -4.28
C MET A 66 2.95 1.67 -3.12
N VAL A 67 2.97 2.20 -1.90
CA VAL A 67 2.39 1.52 -0.72
C VAL A 67 0.89 1.30 -0.92
N THR A 68 0.17 2.31 -1.40
CA THR A 68 -1.26 2.22 -1.70
C THR A 68 -1.56 1.16 -2.76
N MET A 69 -0.77 1.14 -3.84
CA MET A 69 -0.90 0.16 -4.91
C MET A 69 -0.67 -1.27 -4.39
N HIS A 70 0.36 -1.48 -3.57
CA HIS A 70 0.65 -2.80 -3.00
C HIS A 70 -0.49 -3.27 -2.09
N HIS A 71 -0.97 -2.41 -1.19
CA HIS A 71 -2.13 -2.71 -0.34
C HIS A 71 -3.35 -3.11 -1.15
N ASN A 72 -3.71 -2.31 -2.16
CA ASN A 72 -4.88 -2.60 -2.99
C ASN A 72 -4.71 -3.88 -3.83
N ALA A 73 -3.49 -4.24 -4.22
CA ALA A 73 -3.22 -5.52 -4.87
C ALA A 73 -3.53 -6.71 -3.95
N ILE A 74 -3.20 -6.61 -2.65
CA ILE A 74 -3.60 -7.62 -1.65
C ILE A 74 -5.11 -7.68 -1.51
N VAL A 75 -5.78 -6.52 -1.43
CA VAL A 75 -7.25 -6.46 -1.32
C VAL A 75 -7.91 -7.14 -2.52
N VAL A 76 -7.44 -6.86 -3.74
CA VAL A 76 -7.94 -7.52 -4.97
C VAL A 76 -7.66 -9.02 -4.97
N ALA A 77 -6.47 -9.45 -4.51
CA ALA A 77 -6.15 -10.86 -4.40
C ALA A 77 -7.09 -11.59 -3.44
N ALA A 78 -7.34 -11.00 -2.27
CA ALA A 78 -8.31 -11.52 -1.29
C ALA A 78 -9.74 -11.53 -1.83
N SER A 79 -10.19 -10.47 -2.51
CA SER A 79 -11.49 -10.45 -3.20
C SER A 79 -11.61 -11.60 -4.22
N ALA A 80 -10.57 -11.87 -5.01
CA ALA A 80 -10.57 -12.97 -5.96
C ALA A 80 -10.65 -14.36 -5.28
N LEU A 81 -10.04 -14.52 -4.10
CA LEU A 81 -10.17 -15.72 -3.29
C LEU A 81 -11.59 -15.92 -2.73
N ILE A 82 -12.34 -14.83 -2.50
CA ILE A 82 -13.74 -14.89 -2.08
C ILE A 82 -14.67 -15.27 -3.24
N GLU A 83 -14.44 -14.75 -4.46
CA GLU A 83 -15.31 -15.03 -5.63
C GLU A 83 -15.07 -16.41 -6.28
N SER A 84 -13.87 -16.97 -6.11
CA SER A 84 -13.50 -18.22 -6.78
C SER A 84 -13.85 -19.43 -5.91
N ASP A 85 -14.32 -20.51 -6.54
CA ASP A 85 -14.32 -21.84 -5.90
C ASP A 85 -12.88 -22.17 -5.47
N PHE A 86 -12.69 -22.44 -4.17
CA PHE A 86 -11.38 -22.63 -3.53
C PHE A 86 -10.45 -23.59 -4.29
N ASP A 87 -11.02 -24.55 -5.03
CA ASP A 87 -10.29 -25.56 -5.80
C ASP A 87 -9.46 -25.00 -6.97
N ASN A 88 -9.73 -23.77 -7.44
CA ASN A 88 -8.98 -23.12 -8.53
C ASN A 88 -8.26 -21.82 -8.13
N ALA A 89 -8.32 -21.44 -6.84
CA ALA A 89 -7.52 -20.36 -6.27
C ALA A 89 -6.04 -20.76 -6.26
N ARG A 90 -5.41 -20.53 -7.41
CA ARG A 90 -4.02 -20.86 -7.74
C ARG A 90 -3.10 -20.40 -6.59
N ASP A 91 -2.33 -21.33 -5.99
CA ASP A 91 -1.51 -21.18 -4.76
C ASP A 91 -0.79 -19.84 -4.59
N TRP A 92 -0.42 -19.17 -5.68
CA TRP A 92 0.20 -17.84 -5.66
C TRP A 92 -0.67 -16.76 -5.01
N LEU A 93 -2.01 -16.81 -5.14
CA LEU A 93 -2.92 -15.86 -4.49
C LEU A 93 -2.93 -16.07 -2.97
N LEU A 94 -3.00 -17.32 -2.53
CA LEU A 94 -2.90 -17.69 -1.12
C LEU A 94 -1.56 -17.25 -0.53
N ASN A 95 -0.45 -17.57 -1.22
CA ASN A 95 0.87 -17.12 -0.81
C ASN A 95 0.97 -15.59 -0.71
N LEU A 96 0.31 -14.84 -1.60
CA LEU A 96 0.34 -13.38 -1.60
C LEU A 96 -0.41 -12.81 -0.38
N VAL A 97 -1.60 -13.32 -0.07
CA VAL A 97 -2.37 -12.85 1.10
C VAL A 97 -1.74 -13.30 2.42
N GLU A 98 -1.13 -14.49 2.46
CA GLU A 98 -0.39 -15.00 3.62
C GLU A 98 0.86 -14.16 3.92
N GLN A 99 1.64 -13.79 2.89
CA GLN A 99 2.77 -12.87 3.05
C GLN A 99 2.35 -11.50 3.58
N ALA A 100 1.12 -11.09 3.29
CA ALA A 100 0.54 -9.84 3.78
C ALA A 100 -0.12 -9.96 5.17
N ASP A 101 -0.13 -11.15 5.79
CA ASP A 101 -0.83 -11.41 7.06
C ASP A 101 -2.31 -10.98 7.02
N GLU A 102 -2.93 -11.14 5.84
CA GLU A 102 -4.34 -10.87 5.63
C GLU A 102 -5.10 -12.20 5.64
N VAL A 103 -5.60 -12.58 6.81
CA VAL A 103 -6.37 -13.82 7.03
C VAL A 103 -7.87 -13.55 7.18
N ALA A 104 -8.25 -12.30 7.42
CA ALA A 104 -9.63 -11.96 7.75
C ALA A 104 -10.56 -12.08 6.52
N TRP A 105 -10.02 -12.09 5.30
CA TRP A 105 -10.81 -12.34 4.08
C TRP A 105 -11.63 -13.62 4.14
N GLN A 106 -11.18 -14.65 4.86
CA GLN A 106 -11.87 -15.95 4.97
C GLN A 106 -13.25 -15.84 5.64
N MET A 107 -13.49 -14.79 6.43
CA MET A 107 -14.78 -14.57 7.08
C MET A 107 -15.81 -13.90 6.17
N TYR A 108 -15.40 -13.40 5.00
CA TYR A 108 -16.28 -12.71 4.06
C TYR A 108 -16.84 -13.69 3.03
N SER A 109 -18.13 -13.60 2.78
CA SER A 109 -18.82 -14.31 1.68
C SER A 109 -19.07 -13.43 0.45
N ASN A 110 -18.72 -12.14 0.53
CA ASN A 110 -18.93 -11.19 -0.55
C ASN A 110 -17.65 -10.39 -0.83
N ALA A 111 -17.12 -10.55 -2.04
CA ALA A 111 -15.86 -9.94 -2.44
C ALA A 111 -15.95 -8.42 -2.62
N GLN A 112 -17.11 -7.91 -3.05
CA GLN A 112 -17.36 -6.47 -3.20
C GLN A 112 -17.43 -5.79 -1.83
N GLU A 113 -18.08 -6.42 -0.84
CA GLU A 113 -18.10 -5.93 0.54
C GLU A 113 -16.67 -5.82 1.11
N PHE A 114 -15.87 -6.87 0.92
CA PHE A 114 -14.47 -6.87 1.34
C PHE A 114 -13.68 -5.76 0.64
N TYR A 115 -13.83 -5.61 -0.68
CA TYR A 115 -13.14 -4.59 -1.46
C TYR A 115 -13.51 -3.18 -1.01
N ASP A 116 -14.80 -2.85 -0.97
CA ASP A 116 -15.28 -1.50 -0.62
C ASP A 116 -14.86 -1.09 0.79
N ARG A 117 -14.80 -2.06 1.71
CA ARG A 117 -14.32 -1.83 3.06
C ARG A 117 -12.81 -1.58 3.08
N ASN A 118 -12.01 -2.40 2.40
CA ASN A 118 -10.57 -2.48 2.64
C ASN A 118 -9.68 -1.75 1.64
N GLN A 119 -10.19 -1.38 0.46
CA GLN A 119 -9.42 -0.63 -0.52
C GLN A 119 -9.07 0.78 -0.02
N LEU A 120 -7.87 1.23 -0.35
CA LEU A 120 -7.39 2.57 -0.09
C LEU A 120 -7.64 3.45 -1.31
N ASN A 121 -8.14 4.66 -1.06
CA ASN A 121 -8.19 5.70 -2.09
C ASN A 121 -6.78 6.06 -2.54
N TRP A 122 -6.62 6.39 -3.83
CA TRP A 122 -5.36 6.89 -4.35
C TRP A 122 -4.99 8.21 -3.66
N PRO A 123 -3.76 8.36 -3.14
CA PRO A 123 -3.37 9.58 -2.45
C PRO A 123 -2.97 10.68 -3.43
N ASP A 124 -3.61 11.85 -3.31
CA ASP A 124 -3.19 13.07 -4.03
C ASP A 124 -2.04 13.80 -3.30
N SER A 125 -1.80 13.43 -2.03
CA SER A 125 -0.75 14.01 -1.18
C SER A 125 -0.28 13.02 -0.11
N VAL A 126 0.87 13.32 0.51
CA VAL A 126 1.39 12.54 1.65
C VAL A 126 0.43 12.58 2.85
N GLU A 127 -0.26 13.71 3.06
CA GLU A 127 -1.25 13.84 4.14
C GLU A 127 -2.48 12.95 3.89
N ASP A 128 -2.95 12.89 2.65
CA ASP A 128 -4.07 12.00 2.28
C ASP A 128 -3.69 10.54 2.48
N HIS A 129 -2.48 10.14 2.09
CA HIS A 129 -1.96 8.80 2.35
C HIS A 129 -1.95 8.47 3.85
N GLN A 130 -1.47 9.38 4.71
CA GLN A 130 -1.45 9.18 6.15
C GLN A 130 -2.85 8.99 6.74
N LYS A 131 -3.84 9.76 6.27
CA LYS A 131 -5.25 9.59 6.65
C LYS A 131 -5.80 8.24 6.20
N ASN A 132 -5.52 7.83 4.96
CA ASN A 132 -5.95 6.54 4.42
C ASN A 132 -5.38 5.37 5.25
N ILE A 133 -4.07 5.40 5.56
CA ILE A 133 -3.43 4.37 6.38
C ILE A 133 -4.00 4.32 7.80
N ALA A 134 -4.26 5.48 8.42
CA ALA A 134 -4.85 5.53 9.76
C ALA A 134 -6.24 4.88 9.78
N GLN A 135 -7.08 5.15 8.78
CA GLN A 135 -8.39 4.52 8.65
C GLN A 135 -8.27 3.02 8.40
N SER A 136 -7.34 2.59 7.53
CA SER A 136 -7.08 1.17 7.26
C SER A 136 -6.74 0.40 8.53
N LYS A 137 -5.86 0.96 9.38
CA LYS A 137 -5.45 0.30 10.63
C LYS A 137 -6.62 0.06 11.58
N VAL A 138 -7.58 0.98 11.62
CA VAL A 138 -8.81 0.80 12.42
C VAL A 138 -9.62 -0.37 11.87
N LYS A 139 -9.84 -0.41 10.55
CA LYS A 139 -10.59 -1.50 9.89
C LYS A 139 -9.91 -2.86 10.09
N THR A 140 -8.60 -2.94 9.86
CA THR A 140 -7.82 -4.17 10.08
C THR A 140 -7.93 -4.66 11.52
N LYS A 141 -7.93 -3.75 12.50
CA LYS A 141 -8.13 -4.12 13.90
C LYS A 141 -9.53 -4.71 14.14
N GLU A 142 -10.56 -4.03 13.66
CA GLU A 142 -11.95 -4.51 13.77
C GLU A 142 -12.13 -5.88 13.10
N ASP A 143 -11.50 -6.08 11.95
CA ASP A 143 -11.63 -7.32 11.18
C ASP A 143 -10.87 -8.47 11.84
N ARG A 144 -9.69 -8.21 12.44
CA ARG A 144 -8.99 -9.20 13.27
C ARG A 144 -9.81 -9.64 14.48
N GLU A 145 -10.40 -8.70 15.21
CA GLU A 145 -11.24 -9.01 16.37
C GLU A 145 -12.47 -9.86 15.98
N LYS A 146 -13.08 -9.58 14.83
CA LYS A 146 -14.17 -10.41 14.29
C LYS A 146 -13.69 -11.78 13.81
N PHE A 147 -12.52 -11.83 13.17
CA PHE A 147 -11.93 -13.06 12.68
C PHE A 147 -11.66 -14.04 13.81
N ASP A 148 -11.10 -13.58 14.95
CA ASP A 148 -10.85 -14.44 16.11
C ASP A 148 -12.13 -15.13 16.60
N ILE A 149 -13.23 -14.37 16.68
CA ILE A 149 -14.55 -14.89 17.07
C ILE A 149 -15.07 -15.87 16.02
N TRP A 150 -15.00 -15.50 14.74
CA TRP A 150 -15.45 -16.33 13.64
C TRP A 150 -14.67 -17.64 13.56
N TYR A 151 -13.35 -17.61 13.75
CA TYR A 151 -12.47 -18.76 13.71
C TYR A 151 -12.81 -19.76 14.82
N GLU A 152 -13.01 -19.27 16.05
CA GLU A 152 -13.45 -20.09 17.19
C GLU A 152 -14.81 -20.76 16.94
N GLN A 153 -15.72 -20.07 16.25
CA GLN A 153 -17.07 -20.56 16.00
C GLN A 153 -17.16 -21.51 14.79
N ASN A 154 -16.35 -21.29 13.75
CA ASN A 154 -16.53 -21.96 12.45
C ASN A 154 -15.39 -22.93 12.11
N ILE A 155 -14.15 -22.63 12.51
CA ILE A 155 -12.97 -23.44 12.13
C ILE A 155 -12.55 -24.39 13.25
N ASN A 156 -12.44 -23.90 14.49
CA ASN A 156 -12.02 -24.73 15.62
C ASN A 156 -12.86 -25.99 15.86
N PRO A 157 -14.20 -25.98 15.70
CA PRO A 157 -15.01 -27.20 15.82
C PRO A 157 -14.66 -28.25 14.76
N LEU A 158 -14.32 -27.83 13.53
CA LEU A 158 -13.91 -28.71 12.44
C LEU A 158 -12.56 -29.36 12.75
N LEU A 159 -11.61 -28.59 13.28
CA LEU A 159 -10.28 -29.09 13.66
C LEU A 159 -10.33 -30.09 14.82
N LYS A 160 -11.23 -29.87 15.80
CA LYS A 160 -11.37 -30.73 17.00
C LYS A 160 -12.15 -32.02 16.73
N SER A 161 -13.01 -32.03 15.72
CA SER A 161 -13.89 -33.18 15.42
C SER A 161 -13.25 -34.23 14.50
N GLY A 162 -12.05 -33.99 13.97
CA GLY A 162 -11.24 -34.97 13.23
C GLY A 162 -11.90 -35.61 12.02
N SER A 163 -12.97 -35.01 11.47
CA SER A 163 -13.73 -35.61 10.36
C SER A 163 -13.08 -35.32 9.01
N PRO A 164 -12.98 -36.31 8.10
CA PRO A 164 -12.42 -36.11 6.77
C PRO A 164 -13.29 -35.17 5.94
N SER A 165 -12.60 -34.41 5.09
CA SER A 165 -13.01 -33.24 4.29
C SER A 165 -14.05 -33.50 3.19
N HIS A 166 -15.14 -34.20 3.48
CA HIS A 166 -16.30 -34.30 2.58
C HIS A 166 -17.56 -33.89 3.36
N ASN A 167 -18.17 -32.77 2.96
CA ASN A 167 -19.37 -32.12 3.51
C ASN A 167 -19.15 -30.86 4.37
N VAL A 168 -18.13 -30.04 4.08
CA VAL A 168 -18.26 -28.61 4.36
C VAL A 168 -18.94 -28.00 3.13
N ASN A 169 -20.26 -27.86 3.22
CA ASN A 169 -21.01 -27.06 2.26
C ASN A 169 -20.71 -25.60 2.62
N PHE A 170 -19.72 -25.00 1.96
CA PHE A 170 -19.61 -23.55 1.95
C PHE A 170 -20.93 -23.02 1.37
N PRO A 171 -21.65 -22.12 2.05
CA PRO A 171 -22.90 -21.59 1.52
C PRO A 171 -22.60 -20.87 0.21
N VAL A 172 -23.23 -21.37 -0.86
CA VAL A 172 -23.22 -20.85 -2.23
C VAL A 172 -23.81 -19.45 -2.30
#